data_AF-A0A368W5U0-F1
#
_entry.id   AF-A0A368W5U0-F1
#
_cell.length_a   1.000
_cell.length_b   1.000
_cell.length_c   1.000
_cell.angle_alpha   90.00
_cell.angle_beta   90.00
_cell.angle_gamma   90.00
#
_symmetry.space_group_name_H-M   'P 1'
#
loop_
_entity.id
_entity.type
_entity.pdbx_description
1 polymer ?
#
loop_
_entity_poly.entity_id
_entity_poly.type
_entity_poly.pdbx_seq_one_letter_code
_entity_poly.pdbx_strand_id
1 'polypeptide(L)'
;MEKIKDYIINLLPSGMVGVVIAIFENLFLNPNSDLSESILIYFIFGALIGTVSELAVSWTIYKTSSKLLSYLAVLLADGLSVFLLLMLLGTHQAYGWQAVLNIILITEILAFVIAYFSNQEYQNFNQSLESIKDNLKGRE
;
A
#
# COMPACT_ATOMS: atom_id res chain seq x y z
N MET A 1 7.36 6.83 19.72
CA MET A 1 6.94 7.94 18.83
C MET A 1 7.30 7.63 17.38
N GLU A 2 8.51 7.13 17.08
CA GLU A 2 8.91 6.66 15.74
C GLU A 2 7.97 5.60 15.14
N LYS A 3 7.66 4.52 15.88
CA LYS A 3 6.75 3.46 15.38
C LYS A 3 5.36 3.93 14.98
N ILE A 4 4.81 4.96 15.64
CA ILE A 4 3.49 5.52 15.30
C ILE A 4 3.61 6.41 14.06
N LYS A 5 4.74 7.09 13.91
CA LYS A 5 5.04 7.91 12.74
C LYS A 5 5.16 7.04 11.49
N ASP A 6 5.90 5.94 11.59
CA ASP A 6 6.03 4.95 10.50
C ASP A 6 4.67 4.32 10.17
N TYR A 7 3.87 4.00 11.19
CA TYR A 7 2.51 3.49 11.00
C TYR A 7 1.62 4.48 10.24
N ILE A 8 1.62 5.76 10.62
CA ILE A 8 0.83 6.80 9.94
C ILE A 8 1.34 7.02 8.52
N ILE A 9 2.66 6.95 8.31
CA ILE A 9 3.31 7.10 7.00
C ILE A 9 2.93 5.95 6.06
N ASN A 10 2.64 4.74 6.55
CA ASN A 10 2.19 3.62 5.71
C ASN A 10 0.66 3.52 5.61
N LEU A 11 -0.06 3.92 6.66
CA LEU A 11 -1.53 3.90 6.71
C LEU A 11 -2.15 4.91 5.75
N LEU A 12 -1.59 6.12 5.66
CA LEU A 12 -2.14 7.18 4.80
C LEU A 12 -2.05 6.80 3.31
N PRO A 13 -0.89 6.40 2.78
CA PRO A 13 -0.77 6.00 1.38
C PRO A 13 -1.62 4.78 1.05
N SER A 14 -1.69 3.80 1.96
CA SER A 14 -2.50 2.61 1.75
C SER A 14 -4.00 2.90 1.79
N GLY A 15 -4.46 3.78 2.68
CA GLY A 15 -5.83 4.29 2.67
C GLY A 15 -6.15 5.10 1.40
N MET A 16 -5.20 5.85 0.87
CA MET A 16 -5.35 6.61 -0.38
C MET A 16 -5.53 5.70 -1.61
N VAL A 17 -4.97 4.48 -1.60
CA VAL A 17 -5.30 3.47 -2.64
C VAL A 17 -6.79 3.16 -2.64
N GLY A 18 -7.37 3.01 -1.45
CA GLY A 18 -8.82 2.86 -1.28
C GLY A 18 -9.64 4.01 -1.87
N VAL A 19 -9.17 5.25 -1.70
CA VAL A 19 -9.83 6.43 -2.29
C VAL A 19 -9.84 6.37 -3.82
N VAL A 20 -8.72 5.95 -4.43
CA VAL A 20 -8.66 5.80 -5.90
C VAL A 20 -9.61 4.73 -6.39
N ILE A 21 -9.76 3.62 -5.65
CA ILE A 21 -10.73 2.57 -5.96
C ILE A 21 -12.16 3.10 -5.86
N ALA A 22 -12.49 3.87 -4.82
CA ALA A 22 -13.81 4.47 -4.65
C ALA A 22 -14.17 5.42 -5.80
N ILE A 23 -13.21 6.24 -6.24
CA ILE A 23 -13.37 7.12 -7.40
C ILE A 23 -13.55 6.30 -8.68
N PHE A 24 -12.76 5.23 -8.87
CA PHE A 24 -12.90 4.34 -10.02
C PHE A 24 -14.27 3.66 -10.05
N GLU A 25 -14.75 3.14 -8.92
CA GLU A 25 -16.08 2.56 -8.83
C GLU A 25 -17.14 3.59 -9.22
N ASN A 26 -17.10 4.78 -8.64
CA ASN A 26 -18.08 5.82 -8.94
C ASN A 26 -18.02 6.24 -10.43
N LEU A 27 -16.85 6.42 -11.02
CA LEU A 27 -16.76 6.89 -12.41
C LEU A 27 -17.11 5.81 -13.45
N PHE A 28 -16.76 4.55 -13.21
CA PHE A 28 -16.76 3.53 -14.25
C PHE A 28 -17.67 2.32 -13.99
N LEU A 29 -18.04 2.05 -12.73
CA LEU A 29 -18.83 0.87 -12.37
C LEU A 29 -20.24 1.24 -11.89
N ASN A 30 -20.35 2.23 -11.00
CA ASN A 30 -21.60 2.65 -10.40
C ASN A 30 -21.63 4.17 -10.13
N PRO A 31 -22.00 4.99 -11.13
CA PRO A 31 -22.08 6.45 -11.00
C PRO A 31 -23.11 6.95 -9.98
N ASN A 32 -24.04 6.10 -9.58
CA ASN A 32 -25.07 6.43 -8.61
C ASN A 32 -24.69 6.03 -7.18
N SER A 33 -23.49 5.46 -6.96
CA SER A 33 -23.01 5.14 -5.62
C SER A 33 -22.77 6.43 -4.82
N ASP A 34 -22.98 6.37 -3.50
CA ASP A 34 -22.55 7.45 -2.61
C ASP A 34 -21.03 7.40 -2.50
N LEU A 35 -20.37 8.31 -3.23
CA LEU A 35 -18.93 8.42 -3.26
C LEU A 35 -18.33 8.59 -1.86
N SER A 36 -19.01 9.28 -0.95
CA SER A 36 -18.50 9.54 0.41
C SER A 36 -18.47 8.26 1.23
N GLU A 37 -19.52 7.45 1.12
CA GLU A 37 -19.62 6.15 1.77
C GLU A 37 -18.61 5.16 1.18
N SER A 38 -18.52 5.09 -0.15
CA SER A 38 -17.52 4.27 -0.84
C SER A 38 -16.10 4.64 -0.42
N ILE A 39 -15.77 5.94 -0.37
CA ILE A 39 -14.45 6.40 0.09
C ILE A 39 -14.17 5.92 1.51
N LEU A 40 -15.11 6.05 2.43
CA LEU A 40 -14.94 5.60 3.81
C LEU A 40 -14.66 4.10 3.90
N ILE A 41 -15.45 3.30 3.19
CA ILE A 41 -15.32 1.84 3.16
C ILE A 41 -13.96 1.46 2.59
N TYR A 42 -13.63 1.91 1.38
CA TYR A 42 -12.38 1.52 0.73
C TYR A 42 -11.15 2.11 1.42
N PHE A 43 -11.24 3.28 2.05
CA PHE A 43 -10.13 3.84 2.82
C PHE A 43 -9.80 2.97 4.04
N ILE A 44 -10.81 2.56 4.82
CA ILE A 44 -10.62 1.69 5.98
C ILE A 44 -10.02 0.35 5.56
N PHE A 45 -10.56 -0.24 4.49
CA PHE A 45 -10.04 -1.49 3.97
C PHE A 45 -8.63 -1.36 3.41
N GLY A 46 -8.34 -0.30 2.65
CA GLY A 46 -6.98 0.00 2.18
C GLY A 46 -6.02 0.10 3.37
N ALA A 47 -6.35 0.89 4.38
CA ALA A 47 -5.56 1.05 5.60
C ALA A 47 -5.32 -0.30 6.34
N LEU A 48 -6.33 -1.16 6.44
CA LEU A 48 -6.20 -2.50 7.02
C LEU A 48 -5.27 -3.39 6.18
N ILE A 49 -5.44 -3.39 4.86
CA ILE A 49 -4.63 -4.21 3.95
C ILE A 49 -3.16 -3.79 4.03
N GLY A 50 -2.86 -2.49 3.92
CA GLY A 50 -1.48 -1.99 4.02
C GLY A 50 -0.82 -2.33 5.34
N THR A 51 -1.58 -2.27 6.43
CA THR A 51 -1.10 -2.68 7.75
C THR A 51 -0.71 -4.17 7.79
N VAL A 52 -1.56 -5.04 7.26
CA VAL A 52 -1.31 -6.48 7.22
C VAL A 52 -0.10 -6.80 6.34
N SER A 53 0.01 -6.11 5.20
CA SER A 53 1.13 -6.27 4.28
C SER A 53 2.44 -5.81 4.88
N GLU A 54 2.48 -4.68 5.59
CA GLU A 54 3.67 -4.22 6.32
C GLU A 54 4.15 -5.24 7.37
N LEU A 55 3.21 -5.86 8.09
CA LEU A 55 3.51 -6.92 9.06
C LEU A 55 4.07 -8.17 8.36
N ALA A 56 3.48 -8.58 7.23
CA ALA A 56 3.97 -9.72 6.44
C ALA A 56 5.39 -9.47 5.90
N VAL A 57 5.69 -8.24 5.47
CA VAL A 57 7.00 -7.82 4.99
C VAL A 57 8.04 -7.84 6.11
N SER A 58 7.73 -7.20 7.23
CA SER A 58 8.62 -7.15 8.39
C SER A 58 8.99 -8.56 8.85
N TRP A 59 8.02 -9.47 8.84
CA TRP A 59 8.25 -10.88 9.16
C TRP A 59 9.10 -11.61 8.10
N THR A 60 8.87 -11.35 6.82
CA THR A 60 9.61 -11.99 5.71
C THR A 60 11.08 -11.54 5.67
N ILE A 61 11.33 -10.25 5.87
CA ILE A 61 12.68 -9.66 5.99
C ILE A 61 13.42 -10.29 7.17
N TYR A 62 12.76 -10.38 8.34
CA TYR A 62 13.34 -11.00 9.53
C TYR A 62 13.77 -12.46 9.30
N LYS A 63 13.01 -13.19 8.48
CA LYS A 63 13.21 -14.63 8.29
C LYS A 63 14.15 -15.01 7.14
N THR A 64 14.22 -14.21 6.07
CA THR A 64 14.73 -14.71 4.77
C THR A 64 15.87 -13.88 4.19
N SER A 65 16.15 -12.67 4.68
CA SER A 65 17.21 -11.75 4.20
C SER A 65 17.24 -11.44 2.68
N SER A 66 16.34 -12.02 1.88
CA SER A 66 16.25 -11.82 0.42
C SER A 66 15.26 -10.71 0.10
N LYS A 67 15.78 -9.62 -0.49
CA LYS A 67 14.98 -8.47 -0.94
C LYS A 67 13.93 -8.86 -1.97
N LEU A 68 14.27 -9.75 -2.91
CA LEU A 68 13.37 -10.16 -3.98
C LEU A 68 12.17 -10.96 -3.46
N LEU A 69 12.41 -11.88 -2.53
CA LEU A 69 11.33 -12.64 -1.85
C LEU A 69 10.43 -11.72 -1.01
N SER A 70 11.01 -10.68 -0.41
CA SER A 70 10.24 -9.71 0.37
C SER A 70 9.30 -8.90 -0.51
N TYR A 71 9.76 -8.42 -1.68
CA TYR A 71 8.88 -7.72 -2.64
C TYR A 71 7.78 -8.61 -3.22
N LEU A 72 8.09 -9.87 -3.54
CA LEU A 72 7.07 -10.83 -3.99
C LEU A 72 6.04 -11.12 -2.88
N ALA A 73 6.47 -11.15 -1.62
CA ALA A 73 5.57 -11.32 -0.49
C ALA A 73 4.63 -10.12 -0.30
N VAL A 74 5.10 -8.88 -0.53
CA VAL A 74 4.24 -7.67 -0.56
C VAL A 74 3.15 -7.84 -1.61
N LEU A 75 3.57 -8.10 -2.85
CA LEU A 75 2.70 -8.15 -4.02
C LEU A 75 1.65 -9.27 -3.88
N LEU A 76 2.05 -10.42 -3.33
CA LEU A 76 1.10 -11.49 -3.03
C LEU A 76 0.17 -11.16 -1.86
N ALA A 77 0.66 -10.52 -0.81
CA ALA A 77 -0.15 -10.17 0.36
C ALA A 77 -1.19 -9.10 0.02
N ASP A 78 -0.80 -8.04 -0.69
CA ASP A 78 -1.71 -6.98 -1.14
C ASP A 78 -2.76 -7.55 -2.12
N GLY A 79 -2.32 -8.23 -3.18
CA GLY A 79 -3.21 -8.80 -4.18
C GLY A 79 -4.21 -9.81 -3.62
N LEU A 80 -3.77 -10.71 -2.72
CA LEU A 80 -4.68 -11.66 -2.06
C LEU A 80 -5.66 -10.95 -1.12
N SER A 81 -5.21 -9.95 -0.37
CA SER A 81 -6.07 -9.25 0.60
C SER A 81 -7.15 -8.44 -0.12
N VAL A 82 -6.78 -7.73 -1.19
CA VAL A 82 -7.74 -7.02 -2.06
C VAL A 82 -8.69 -8.00 -2.73
N PHE A 83 -8.18 -9.12 -3.25
CA PHE A 83 -9.03 -10.15 -3.84
C PHE A 83 -10.09 -10.66 -2.84
N LEU A 84 -9.68 -11.01 -1.62
CA LEU A 84 -10.59 -11.47 -0.57
C LEU A 84 -11.64 -10.41 -0.22
N LEU A 85 -11.24 -9.14 -0.14
CA LEU A 85 -12.16 -8.02 0.08
C LEU A 85 -13.21 -7.94 -1.03
N LEU A 86 -12.78 -7.98 -2.29
CA LEU A 86 -13.68 -7.89 -3.44
C LEU A 86 -14.67 -9.06 -3.49
N MET A 87 -14.25 -10.24 -3.03
CA MET A 87 -15.13 -11.39 -2.86
C MET A 87 -16.15 -11.16 -1.74
N LEU A 88 -15.73 -10.60 -0.59
CA LEU A 88 -16.61 -10.29 0.54
C LEU A 88 -17.64 -9.22 0.19
N LEU A 89 -17.26 -8.22 -0.60
CA LEU A 89 -18.16 -7.18 -1.10
C LEU A 89 -19.06 -7.65 -2.26
N GLY A 90 -18.90 -8.88 -2.75
CA GLY A 90 -19.70 -9.40 -3.87
C GLY A 90 -19.41 -8.69 -5.20
N THR A 91 -18.27 -8.02 -5.34
CA THR A 91 -17.88 -7.21 -6.52
C THR A 91 -17.95 -8.02 -7.81
N HIS A 92 -17.54 -9.30 -7.76
CA HIS A 92 -17.62 -10.22 -8.90
C HIS A 92 -19.06 -10.48 -9.37
N GLN A 93 -20.04 -10.42 -8.47
CA GLN A 93 -21.46 -10.59 -8.78
C GLN A 93 -22.10 -9.28 -9.25
N ALA A 94 -21.71 -8.16 -8.62
CA ALA A 94 -22.28 -6.84 -8.90
C ALA A 94 -21.74 -6.23 -10.21
N TYR A 95 -20.43 -6.34 -10.45
CA TYR A 95 -19.73 -5.63 -11.53
C TYR A 95 -18.94 -6.56 -12.47
N GLY A 96 -18.92 -7.87 -12.19
CA GLY A 96 -18.26 -8.89 -13.02
C GLY A 96 -16.76 -9.06 -12.74
N TRP A 97 -16.20 -10.16 -13.25
CA TRP A 97 -14.79 -10.52 -13.04
C TRP A 97 -13.79 -9.53 -13.64
N GLN A 98 -14.17 -8.83 -14.73
CA GLN A 98 -13.31 -7.81 -15.32
C GLN A 98 -13.08 -6.63 -14.36
N ALA A 99 -14.11 -6.22 -13.62
CA ALA A 99 -13.99 -5.15 -12.62
C ALA A 99 -13.05 -5.58 -11.48
N VAL A 100 -13.18 -6.83 -11.02
CA VAL A 100 -12.29 -7.39 -9.99
C VAL A 100 -10.82 -7.35 -10.43
N LEU A 101 -10.53 -7.81 -11.65
CA LEU A 101 -9.16 -7.80 -12.19
C LEU A 101 -8.61 -6.37 -12.34
N ASN A 102 -9.44 -5.43 -12.83
CA ASN A 102 -9.03 -4.04 -12.97
C ASN A 102 -8.72 -3.39 -11.61
N ILE A 103 -9.54 -3.63 -10.58
CA ILE A 103 -9.32 -3.09 -9.23
C ILE A 103 -8.03 -3.66 -8.63
N ILE A 104 -7.78 -4.96 -8.76
CA ILE A 104 -6.54 -5.59 -8.29
C ILE A 104 -5.34 -4.96 -9.02
N LEU A 105 -5.39 -4.83 -10.35
CA LEU A 105 -4.30 -4.28 -11.13
C LEU A 105 -3.99 -2.81 -10.77
N ILE A 106 -5.03 -1.99 -10.57
CA ILE A 106 -4.85 -0.60 -10.12
C ILE A 106 -4.20 -0.57 -8.73
N THR A 107 -4.64 -1.44 -7.82
CA THR A 107 -4.10 -1.52 -6.46
C THR A 107 -2.62 -1.89 -6.47
N GLU A 108 -2.22 -2.90 -7.23
CA GLU A 108 -0.84 -3.35 -7.35
C GLU A 108 0.08 -2.26 -7.93
N ILE A 109 -0.37 -1.56 -8.98
CA ILE A 109 0.39 -0.45 -9.56
C ILE A 109 0.59 0.66 -8.54
N LEU A 110 -0.46 1.04 -7.80
CA LEU A 110 -0.37 2.10 -6.80
C LEU A 110 0.54 1.69 -5.63
N ALA A 111 0.40 0.46 -5.12
CA ALA A 111 1.25 -0.07 -4.07
C ALA A 111 2.72 -0.07 -4.49
N PHE A 112 3.01 -0.49 -5.74
CA PHE A 112 4.36 -0.46 -6.30
C PHE A 112 4.92 0.97 -6.40
N VAL A 113 4.11 1.93 -6.87
CA VAL A 113 4.51 3.34 -6.96
C VAL A 113 4.83 3.91 -5.59
N ILE A 114 3.99 3.64 -4.59
CA ILE A 114 4.20 4.06 -3.20
C ILE A 114 5.51 3.47 -2.65
N ALA A 115 5.72 2.15 -2.83
CA ALA A 115 6.93 1.48 -2.39
C ALA A 115 8.20 2.04 -3.06
N TYR A 116 8.13 2.34 -4.36
CA TYR A 116 9.23 2.94 -5.10
C TYR A 116 9.63 4.32 -4.53
N PHE A 117 8.66 5.22 -4.35
CA PHE A 117 8.94 6.56 -3.82
C PHE A 117 9.39 6.52 -2.36
N SER A 118 8.79 5.67 -1.53
CA SER A 118 9.19 5.47 -0.13
C SER A 118 10.66 5.02 -0.03
N ASN A 119 11.07 4.04 -0.84
CA ASN A 119 12.45 3.58 -0.89
C ASN A 119 13.42 4.68 -1.37
N GLN A 120 13.01 5.53 -2.32
CA GLN A 120 13.83 6.66 -2.76
C GLN A 120 14.04 7.70 -1.66
N GLU A 121 12.98 8.05 -0.93
CA GLU A 121 13.04 8.98 0.20
C GLU A 121 13.93 8.43 1.32
N TYR A 122 13.81 7.14 1.62
CA TYR A 122 14.64 6.45 2.61
C TYR A 122 16.13 6.48 2.26
N GLN A 123 16.48 6.25 0.98
CA GLN A 123 17.88 6.33 0.54
C GLN A 123 18.45 7.74 0.61
N ASN A 124 17.68 8.75 0.21
CA ASN A 124 18.09 10.15 0.32
C ASN A 124 18.33 10.57 1.77
N PHE A 125 17.47 10.11 2.69
CA PHE A 125 17.62 10.37 4.12
C PHE A 125 18.87 9.69 4.71
N ASN A 126 19.12 8.42 4.37
CA ASN A 126 20.33 7.72 4.80
C ASN A 126 21.61 8.39 4.28
N GLN A 127 21.63 8.81 3.02
CA GLN A 127 22.75 9.56 2.45
C GLN A 127 22.98 10.90 3.17
N SER A 128 21.91 11.60 3.54
CA SER A 128 22.00 12.82 4.35
C SER A 128 22.64 12.55 5.71
N LEU A 129 22.21 11.49 6.40
CA LEU A 129 22.78 11.08 7.69
C LEU A 129 24.26 10.67 7.59
N GLU A 130 24.64 9.92 6.55
CA GLU A 130 26.04 9.59 6.29
C GLU A 130 26.89 10.84 6.05
N SER A 131 26.38 11.79 5.26
CA SER A 131 27.09 13.05 5.01
C SER A 131 27.28 13.90 6.27
N ILE A 132 26.31 13.89 7.20
CA ILE A 132 26.41 14.58 8.49
C ILE A 132 27.43 13.88 9.40
N LYS A 133 27.40 12.54 9.43
CA LYS A 133 28.35 11.72 10.20
C LYS A 133 29.78 11.92 9.73
N ASP A 134 30.01 11.99 8.43
CA ASP A 134 31.36 12.22 7.87
C ASP A 134 31.84 13.64 8.14
N ASN A 135 30.96 14.65 8.07
CA ASN A 135 31.27 16.03 8.47
C ASN A 135 31.60 16.18 9.96
N LEU A 136 31.04 15.34 10.83
CA LEU A 136 31.35 15.32 12.26
C LEU A 136 32.67 14.61 12.56
N LYS A 137 33.01 13.56 11.81
CA LYS A 137 34.30 12.86 11.93
C LYS A 137 35.50 13.64 11.39
N GLY A 138 35.30 14.48 10.38
CA GLY A 138 36.35 15.35 9.83
C GLY A 138 36.66 16.60 10.66
N ARG A 139 36.08 16.73 11.86
CA ARG A 139 36.32 17.83 12.82
C ARG A 139 37.18 17.42 14.03
N GLU A 140 37.72 16.20 14.03
CA GLU A 140 38.85 15.78 14.90
C GLU A 140 40.17 16.06 14.20
#